data_AF-A0A344L9Q9-F1
#
_entry.id   AF-A0A344L9Q9-F1
#
_cell.length_a   1.000
_cell.length_b   1.000
_cell.length_c   1.000
_cell.angle_alpha   90.00
_cell.angle_beta   90.00
_cell.angle_gamma   90.00
#
_symmetry.space_group_name_H-M   'P 1'
#
loop_
_entity.id
_entity.type
_entity.pdbx_description
1 polymer ?
#
loop_
_entity_poly.entity_id
_entity_poly.type
_entity_poly.pdbx_seq_one_letter_code
_entity_poly.pdbx_strand_id
1 'polypeptide(L)'
;MSDGFKVVTDALRAEAALWQEKADQTQPILQAVKETYLTWTAFSVIDLAVFPALANAKIQASQYEEFRAFMEQLLQGAATEFNQINDVLRRIADEYDRNESITESDLGKFYEA
;
A
#
# COMPACT_ATOMS: atom_id res chain seq x y z
N MET A 1 22.59 -6.89 -27.52
CA MET A 1 21.39 -6.05 -27.39
C MET A 1 20.48 -6.54 -26.26
N SER A 2 20.47 -7.85 -25.96
CA SER A 2 19.68 -8.45 -24.88
C SER A 2 20.05 -8.05 -23.45
N ASP A 3 21.33 -7.78 -23.18
CA ASP A 3 21.78 -7.34 -21.85
C ASP A 3 21.09 -6.06 -21.36
N GLY A 4 20.74 -5.14 -22.26
CA GLY A 4 20.07 -3.89 -21.89
C GLY A 4 18.62 -4.13 -21.42
N PHE A 5 17.90 -5.05 -22.04
CA PHE A 5 16.51 -5.36 -21.69
C PHE A 5 16.42 -6.13 -20.37
N LYS A 6 17.32 -7.10 -20.15
CA LYS A 6 17.43 -7.80 -18.86
C LYS A 6 17.71 -6.84 -17.70
N VAL A 7 18.61 -5.87 -17.89
CA VAL A 7 18.88 -4.85 -16.87
C VAL A 7 17.62 -4.04 -16.54
N VAL A 8 16.81 -3.71 -17.54
CA VAL A 8 15.54 -2.97 -17.34
C VAL A 8 14.50 -3.85 -16.63
N THR A 9 14.33 -5.11 -17.04
CA THR A 9 13.33 -6.00 -16.42
C THR A 9 13.71 -6.38 -14.99
N ASP A 10 15.00 -6.55 -14.71
CA ASP A 10 15.53 -6.73 -13.35
C ASP A 10 15.31 -5.48 -12.49
N ALA A 11 15.54 -4.27 -13.03
CA ALA A 11 15.26 -3.03 -12.32
C ALA A 11 13.76 -2.87 -12.00
N LEU A 12 12.88 -3.21 -12.94
CA LEU A 12 11.42 -3.21 -12.73
C LEU A 12 11.02 -4.19 -11.62
N ARG A 13 11.62 -5.38 -11.59
CA ARG A 13 11.36 -6.38 -10.54
C ARG A 13 11.89 -5.95 -9.17
N ALA A 14 13.06 -5.31 -9.13
CA ALA A 14 13.61 -4.75 -7.91
C ALA A 14 12.73 -3.64 -7.35
N GLU A 15 12.27 -2.72 -8.21
CA GLU A 15 11.33 -1.67 -7.82
C GLU A 15 10.00 -2.26 -7.34
N ALA A 16 9.46 -3.26 -8.04
CA ALA A 16 8.23 -3.96 -7.63
C ALA A 16 8.34 -4.55 -6.21
N ALA A 17 9.49 -5.15 -5.88
CA ALA A 17 9.75 -5.68 -4.54
C ALA A 17 9.74 -4.59 -3.45
N LEU A 18 10.22 -3.37 -3.76
CA LEU A 18 10.13 -2.25 -2.83
C LEU A 18 8.67 -1.88 -2.53
N TRP A 19 7.82 -1.81 -3.56
CA TRP A 19 6.40 -1.51 -3.36
C TRP A 19 5.67 -2.60 -2.60
N GLN A 20 6.02 -3.88 -2.82
CA GLN A 20 5.53 -4.98 -2.02
C GLN A 20 5.94 -4.81 -0.54
N GLU A 21 7.20 -4.49 -0.26
CA GLU A 21 7.67 -4.25 1.10
C GLU A 21 6.91 -3.09 1.78
N LYS A 22 6.61 -2.01 1.05
CA LYS A 22 5.80 -0.91 1.57
C LYS A 22 4.36 -1.33 1.87
N ALA A 23 3.76 -2.16 1.03
CA ALA A 23 2.45 -2.74 1.30
C ALA A 23 2.48 -3.58 2.58
N ASP A 24 3.47 -4.46 2.71
CA ASP A 24 3.65 -5.35 3.86
C ASP A 24 3.89 -4.57 5.16
N GLN A 25 4.64 -3.47 5.11
CA GLN A 25 4.86 -2.57 6.26
C GLN A 25 3.62 -1.76 6.64
N THR A 26 2.74 -1.46 5.68
CA THR A 26 1.51 -0.68 5.92
C THR A 26 0.42 -1.51 6.58
N GLN A 27 0.31 -2.79 6.23
CA GLN A 27 -0.69 -3.72 6.79
C GLN A 27 -0.75 -3.76 8.33
N PRO A 28 0.36 -3.94 9.08
CA PRO A 28 0.30 -3.97 10.54
C PRO A 28 -0.11 -2.62 11.14
N ILE A 29 0.24 -1.50 10.49
CA ILE A 29 -0.16 -0.16 10.94
C ILE A 29 -1.66 0.03 10.74
N LEU A 30 -2.19 -0.37 9.58
CA LEU A 30 -3.61 -0.37 9.29
C LEU A 30 -4.38 -1.20 10.32
N GLN A 31 -3.88 -2.39 10.65
CA GLN A 31 -4.49 -3.25 11.65
C GLN A 31 -4.50 -2.59 13.04
N ALA A 32 -3.39 -1.98 13.46
CA ALA A 32 -3.33 -1.25 14.72
C ALA A 32 -4.34 -0.09 14.77
N VAL A 33 -4.50 0.66 13.67
CA VAL A 33 -5.48 1.76 13.59
C VAL A 33 -6.92 1.25 13.64
N LYS A 34 -7.21 0.09 13.02
CA LYS A 34 -8.53 -0.57 13.11
C LYS A 34 -8.86 -1.01 14.54
N GLU A 35 -7.86 -1.46 15.28
CA GLU A 35 -8.02 -1.95 16.66
C GLU A 35 -8.07 -0.83 17.70
N THR A 36 -7.61 0.38 17.37
CA THR A 36 -7.59 1.52 18.30
C THR A 36 -8.95 2.22 18.35
N TYR A 37 -10.01 1.49 18.70
CA TYR A 37 -11.33 2.08 18.94
C TYR A 37 -11.46 2.55 20.38
N LEU A 38 -11.73 3.84 20.58
CA LEU A 38 -11.91 4.43 21.89
C LEU A 38 -13.37 4.84 22.09
N THR A 39 -14.01 4.26 23.11
CA THR A 39 -15.36 4.68 23.52
C THR A 39 -15.31 6.03 24.23
N TRP A 40 -16.43 6.75 24.27
CA TRP A 40 -16.52 8.10 24.85
C TRP A 40 -16.08 8.18 26.33
N THR A 41 -16.12 7.07 27.06
CA THR A 41 -15.67 7.00 28.44
C THR A 41 -14.16 7.19 28.56
N ALA A 42 -13.37 6.87 27.52
CA ALA A 42 -11.93 7.13 27.46
C ALA A 42 -11.60 8.64 27.44
N PHE A 43 -12.55 9.47 27.01
CA PHE A 43 -12.45 10.93 26.95
C PHE A 43 -13.11 11.62 28.14
N SER A 44 -13.67 10.85 29.07
CA SER A 44 -14.39 11.39 30.22
C SER A 44 -13.41 11.69 31.36
N VAL A 45 -13.20 12.97 31.64
CA VAL A 45 -12.60 13.41 32.90
C VAL A 45 -13.75 13.61 33.89
N ILE A 46 -13.78 12.84 34.97
CA ILE A 46 -14.73 13.06 36.07
C ILE A 46 -14.28 14.31 36.82
N ASP A 47 -14.75 15.47 36.37
CA ASP A 47 -14.64 16.72 37.11
C ASP A 47 -15.96 16.97 37.84
N LEU A 48 -15.96 16.75 39.17
CA LEU A 48 -17.11 16.97 40.04
C LEU A 48 -17.51 18.45 40.16
N ALA A 49 -16.70 19.39 39.66
CA ALA A 49 -17.01 20.81 39.65
C ALA A 49 -17.69 21.29 38.36
N VAL A 50 -17.67 20.50 37.28
CA VAL A 50 -18.04 20.96 35.93
C VAL A 50 -19.10 20.04 35.31
N PHE A 51 -20.37 20.36 35.57
CA PHE A 51 -21.55 19.69 35.00
C PHE A 51 -21.57 19.50 33.46
N PRO A 52 -20.88 20.29 32.60
CA PRO A 52 -20.80 20.01 31.16
C PRO A 52 -19.74 18.97 30.71
N ALA A 53 -18.98 18.34 31.61
CA ALA A 53 -17.87 17.44 31.25
C ALA A 53 -18.29 16.26 30.34
N LEU A 54 -19.51 15.72 30.51
CA LEU A 54 -20.03 14.60 29.71
C LEU A 54 -20.34 14.98 28.25
N ALA A 55 -20.75 16.22 27.98
CA ALA A 55 -21.01 16.69 26.63
C ALA A 55 -19.69 16.84 25.84
N ASN A 56 -18.64 17.33 26.50
CA ASN A 56 -17.31 17.48 25.90
C ASN A 56 -16.68 16.12 25.55
N ALA A 57 -16.82 15.11 26.41
CA ALA A 57 -16.28 13.77 26.16
C ALA A 57 -16.86 13.11 24.91
N LYS A 58 -18.17 13.28 24.66
CA LYS A 58 -18.82 12.78 23.44
C LYS A 58 -18.31 13.47 22.17
N ILE A 59 -18.11 14.79 22.23
CA ILE A 59 -17.58 15.55 21.10
C ILE A 59 -16.14 15.11 20.79
N GLN A 60 -15.29 14.99 21.81
CA GLN A 60 -13.91 14.55 21.66
C GLN A 60 -13.82 13.13 21.10
N ALA A 61 -14.68 12.22 21.57
CA ALA A 61 -14.76 10.86 21.04
C ALA A 61 -15.17 10.83 19.55
N SER A 62 -16.12 11.67 19.14
CA SER A 62 -16.51 11.81 17.73
C SER A 62 -15.34 12.29 16.87
N GLN A 63 -14.64 13.35 17.30
CA GLN A 63 -13.49 13.90 16.59
C GLN A 63 -12.34 12.91 16.48
N TYR A 64 -12.08 12.15 17.56
CA TYR A 64 -11.12 11.07 17.53
C TYR A 64 -11.49 9.99 16.51
N GLU A 65 -12.74 9.54 16.52
CA GLU A 65 -13.19 8.49 15.60
C GLU A 65 -13.14 8.95 14.15
N GLU A 66 -13.52 10.20 13.86
CA GLU A 66 -13.39 10.80 12.53
C GLU A 66 -11.93 10.77 12.04
N PHE A 67 -10.99 11.15 12.91
CA PHE A 67 -9.57 11.12 12.58
C PHE A 67 -9.03 9.69 12.43
N ARG A 68 -9.40 8.77 13.32
CA ARG A 68 -9.02 7.35 13.25
C ARG A 68 -9.52 6.73 11.95
N ALA A 69 -10.78 6.96 11.58
CA ALA A 69 -11.38 6.47 10.34
C ALA A 69 -10.71 7.09 9.09
N PHE A 70 -10.38 8.37 9.13
CA PHE A 70 -9.62 9.02 8.06
C PHE A 70 -8.23 8.37 7.87
N MET A 71 -7.50 8.12 8.96
CA MET A 71 -6.21 7.43 8.92
C MET A 71 -6.36 5.99 8.41
N GLU A 72 -7.39 5.27 8.85
CA GLU A 72 -7.72 3.93 8.36
C GLU A 72 -7.91 3.93 6.84
N GLN A 73 -8.70 4.88 6.32
CA GLN A 73 -8.95 5.00 4.88
C GLN A 73 -7.67 5.28 4.09
N LEU A 74 -6.82 6.18 4.57
CA LEU A 74 -5.54 6.48 3.94
C LEU A 74 -4.61 5.26 3.90
N LEU A 75 -4.47 4.55 5.02
CA LEU A 75 -3.61 3.37 5.12
C LEU A 75 -4.14 2.20 4.28
N GLN A 76 -5.46 2.03 4.22
CA GLN A 76 -6.11 1.04 3.35
C GLN A 76 -5.87 1.36 1.87
N GLY A 77 -5.97 2.64 1.49
CA GLY A 77 -5.63 3.13 0.15
C GLY A 77 -4.17 2.84 -0.19
N ALA A 78 -3.25 3.27 0.67
CA ALA A 78 -1.80 3.05 0.50
C ALA A 78 -1.45 1.56 0.32
N ALA A 79 -1.96 0.68 1.19
CA ALA A 79 -1.71 -0.75 1.08
C ALA A 79 -2.27 -1.34 -0.24
N THR A 80 -3.38 -0.81 -0.74
CA THR A 80 -3.97 -1.24 -2.02
C THR A 80 -3.14 -0.76 -3.19
N GLU A 81 -2.79 0.53 -3.23
CA GLU A 81 -2.05 1.15 -4.32
C GLU A 81 -0.63 0.61 -4.43
N PHE A 82 0.05 0.37 -3.30
CA PHE A 82 1.38 -0.23 -3.30
C PHE A 82 1.39 -1.64 -3.93
N ASN A 83 0.38 -2.46 -3.61
CA ASN A 83 0.21 -3.77 -4.25
C ASN A 83 -0.05 -3.64 -5.75
N GLN A 84 -0.89 -2.68 -6.16
CA GLN A 84 -1.16 -2.43 -7.58
C GLN A 84 0.10 -2.01 -8.35
N ILE A 85 0.94 -1.16 -7.77
CA ILE A 85 2.19 -0.73 -8.40
C ILE A 85 3.14 -1.94 -8.56
N ASN A 86 3.31 -2.75 -7.50
CA ASN A 86 4.09 -4.00 -7.58
C ASN A 86 3.59 -4.90 -8.73
N ASP A 87 2.28 -5.13 -8.81
CA ASP A 87 1.67 -5.99 -9.83
C ASP A 87 1.89 -5.45 -11.24
N VAL A 88 1.72 -4.14 -11.44
CA VAL A 88 1.90 -3.50 -12.74
C VAL A 88 3.36 -3.58 -13.19
N LEU A 89 4.32 -3.30 -12.30
CA LEU A 89 5.75 -3.37 -12.63
C LEU A 89 6.19 -4.78 -13.01
N ARG A 90 5.71 -5.82 -12.29
CA ARG A 90 5.98 -7.22 -12.64
C ARG A 90 5.40 -7.58 -14.01
N ARG A 91 4.15 -7.20 -14.28
CA ARG A 91 3.52 -7.44 -15.59
C ARG A 91 4.28 -6.77 -16.73
N ILE A 92 4.75 -5.54 -16.53
CA ILE A 92 5.56 -4.83 -17.53
C ILE A 92 6.87 -5.61 -17.78
N ALA A 93 7.57 -6.04 -16.73
CA ALA A 93 8.79 -6.85 -16.88
C ALA A 93 8.52 -8.17 -17.64
N ASP A 94 7.43 -8.87 -17.31
CA ASP A 94 7.08 -10.13 -17.96
C ASP A 94 6.73 -9.95 -19.45
N GLU A 95 6.05 -8.85 -19.81
CA GLU A 95 5.78 -8.51 -21.22
C GLU A 95 7.06 -8.16 -22.00
N TYR A 96 8.02 -7.47 -21.37
CA TYR A 96 9.31 -7.21 -22.01
C TYR A 96 10.09 -8.50 -22.27
N ASP A 97 10.22 -9.38 -21.28
CA ASP A 97 10.92 -10.66 -21.42
C ASP A 97 10.26 -11.54 -22.50
N ARG A 98 8.92 -11.53 -22.57
CA ARG A 98 8.16 -12.26 -23.59
C ARG A 98 8.45 -11.73 -25.00
N ASN A 99 8.43 -10.41 -25.18
CA ASN A 99 8.71 -9.79 -26.47
C ASN A 99 10.14 -10.04 -26.94
N GLU A 100 11.09 -10.06 -26.01
CA GLU A 100 12.48 -10.42 -26.31
C GLU A 100 12.58 -11.86 -26.79
N SER A 101 11.97 -12.81 -26.07
CA SER A 101 11.98 -14.23 -26.46
C SER A 101 11.39 -14.47 -27.85
N ILE A 102 10.31 -13.77 -28.20
CA ILE A 102 9.71 -13.84 -29.56
C ILE A 102 10.69 -13.29 -30.60
N THR A 103 11.29 -12.14 -30.32
CA THR A 103 12.24 -11.49 -31.25
C THR A 103 13.48 -12.37 -31.48
N GLU A 104 14.05 -12.96 -30.42
CA GLU A 104 15.18 -13.89 -30.53
C GLU A 104 14.81 -15.14 -31.34
N SER A 105 13.61 -15.70 -31.13
CA SER A 105 13.11 -16.86 -31.88
C SER A 105 12.97 -16.57 -33.38
N ASP A 106 12.43 -15.41 -33.74
CA ASP A 106 12.21 -15.04 -35.14
C ASP A 106 13.51 -14.67 -35.86
N LEU A 107 14.47 -14.03 -35.16
CA LEU A 107 15.81 -13.82 -35.69
C LEU A 107 16.55 -15.14 -35.92
N GLY A 108 16.46 -16.09 -34.99
CA GLY A 108 17.07 -17.42 -35.13
C GLY A 108 16.58 -18.15 -36.39
N LYS A 109 15.27 -18.16 -36.62
CA LYS A 109 14.68 -18.76 -37.84
C LYS A 109 15.16 -18.09 -39.13
N PHE A 110 15.41 -16.78 -39.09
CA PHE A 110 15.87 -16.02 -40.27
C PHE A 110 17.34 -16.28 -40.60
N TYR A 111 18.19 -16.48 -39.59
CA TYR A 111 19.63 -16.70 -39.77
C TYR A 111 20.01 -18.17 -39.98
N GLU A 112 19.16 -19.12 -39.59
CA GLU A 112 19.34 -20.56 -39.84
C GLU A 112 18.76 -21.05 -41.18
N ALA A 113 18.09 -20.17 -41.94
CA ALA A 113 17.54 -20.44 -43.27
C ALA A 113 18.52 -20.04 -44.39
#